data_AF-A0A963N0L2-F1
#
_entry.id   AF-A0A963N0L2-F1
#
_cell.length_a   1.000
_cell.length_b   1.000
_cell.length_c   1.000
_cell.angle_alpha   90.00
_cell.angle_beta   90.00
_cell.angle_gamma   90.00
#
_symmetry.space_group_name_H-M   'P 1'
#
loop_
_entity.id
_entity.type
_entity.pdbx_description
1 polymer ?
#
loop_
_entity_poly.entity_id
_entity_poly.type
_entity_poly.pdbx_seq_one_letter_code
_entity_poly.pdbx_strand_id
1 'polypeptide(L)'
;EPALAMASQQVVDTGMSYGLSVIPLFVLMGSFIFKAGLADELFAAAQRWLGGLRGGLAHASMGACAGFGALCGSSLATTATMTRVAVPEMRRHGYDPAFAGATIAAGGTLGILIPPSVPMVIYGILTETDIGKLFAAGVLPGILLMAMYMVAIWLTAVAAPRKTGAISRSRWTDRLASLLDVLPVLGLFL
;
A
#
# COMPACT_ATOMS: atom_id res chain seq x y z
N GLU A 1 18.68 -15.53 38.49
CA GLU A 1 17.39 -14.87 38.76
C GLU A 1 17.37 -13.36 38.45
N PRO A 2 18.36 -12.52 38.83
CA PRO A 2 18.31 -11.09 38.50
C PRO A 2 18.48 -10.79 37.00
N ALA A 3 19.29 -11.57 36.28
CA ALA A 3 19.45 -11.42 34.82
C ALA A 3 18.17 -11.77 34.04
N LEU A 4 17.37 -12.71 34.54
CA LEU A 4 16.10 -13.09 33.90
C LEU A 4 15.01 -12.05 34.17
N ALA A 5 14.99 -11.49 35.39
CA ALA A 5 14.15 -10.35 35.74
C ALA A 5 14.53 -9.12 34.92
N MET A 6 15.81 -8.78 34.81
CA MET A 6 16.29 -7.68 33.96
C MET A 6 15.98 -7.89 32.48
N ALA A 7 16.14 -9.11 31.95
CA ALA A 7 15.74 -9.42 30.58
C ALA A 7 14.23 -9.28 30.38
N SER A 8 13.41 -9.71 31.35
CA SER A 8 11.96 -9.55 31.29
C SER A 8 11.53 -8.08 31.40
N GLN A 9 12.17 -7.29 32.26
CA GLN A 9 11.96 -5.85 32.37
C GLN A 9 12.38 -5.16 31.08
N GLN A 10 13.50 -5.54 30.47
CA GLN A 10 13.98 -4.93 29.23
C GLN A 10 13.07 -5.28 28.05
N VAL A 11 12.46 -6.47 28.02
CA VAL A 11 11.41 -6.83 27.06
C VAL A 11 10.14 -6.02 27.29
N VAL A 12 9.75 -5.80 28.54
CA VAL A 12 8.57 -4.98 28.89
C VAL A 12 8.82 -3.50 28.63
N ASP A 13 9.98 -2.95 28.99
CA ASP A 13 10.37 -1.56 28.78
C ASP A 13 10.61 -1.26 27.29
N THR A 14 11.16 -2.21 26.52
CA THR A 14 11.19 -2.11 25.06
C THR A 14 9.77 -2.15 24.51
N GLY A 15 8.94 -3.09 25.00
CA GLY A 15 7.51 -3.26 24.67
C GLY A 15 6.63 -2.03 24.95
N MET A 16 6.99 -1.26 25.98
CA MET A 16 6.26 -0.10 26.50
C MET A 16 6.94 1.22 26.13
N SER A 17 8.00 1.18 25.31
CA SER A 17 8.62 2.36 24.74
C SER A 17 7.61 3.13 23.89
N TYR A 18 7.57 4.45 24.05
CA TYR A 18 6.67 5.38 23.35
C TYR A 18 6.66 5.18 21.81
N GLY A 19 7.78 4.69 21.26
CA GLY A 19 7.90 4.35 19.84
C GLY A 19 7.14 3.09 19.40
N LEU A 20 6.89 2.13 20.31
CA LEU A 20 6.07 0.95 20.00
C LEU A 20 4.57 1.21 20.16
N SER A 21 4.15 2.22 20.94
CA SER A 21 2.73 2.63 21.03
C SER A 21 2.15 3.10 19.70
N VAL A 22 3.02 3.57 18.80
CA VAL A 22 2.69 3.95 17.43
C VAL A 22 2.26 2.74 16.59
N ILE A 23 2.79 1.54 16.88
CA ILE A 23 2.51 0.31 16.13
C ILE A 23 1.03 -0.14 16.30
N PRO A 24 0.48 -0.30 17.51
CA PRO A 24 -0.94 -0.58 17.70
C PRO A 24 -1.86 0.44 17.05
N LEU A 25 -1.51 1.73 17.07
CA LEU A 25 -2.29 2.79 16.43
C LEU A 25 -2.35 2.61 14.91
N PHE A 26 -1.22 2.33 14.24
CA PHE A 26 -1.21 2.05 12.80
C PHE A 26 -1.94 0.75 12.44
N VAL A 27 -1.79 -0.30 13.25
CA VAL A 27 -2.53 -1.56 13.06
C VAL A 27 -4.04 -1.35 13.24
N LEU A 28 -4.44 -0.58 14.24
CA LEU A 28 -5.84 -0.22 14.48
C LEU A 28 -6.40 0.62 13.32
N MET A 29 -5.64 1.59 12.84
CA MET A 29 -6.02 2.44 11.70
C MET A 29 -6.17 1.62 10.41
N GLY A 30 -5.23 0.73 10.11
CA GLY A 30 -5.36 -0.22 9.00
C GLY A 30 -6.59 -1.12 9.11
N SER A 31 -6.94 -1.52 10.34
CA SER A 31 -8.15 -2.31 10.61
C SER A 31 -9.44 -1.51 10.40
N PHE A 32 -9.45 -0.21 10.76
CA PHE A 32 -10.58 0.68 10.50
C PHE A 32 -10.77 0.96 9.01
N ILE A 33 -9.69 1.31 8.29
CA ILE A 33 -9.73 1.54 6.84
C ILE A 33 -10.24 0.30 6.12
N PHE A 34 -9.78 -0.89 6.54
CA PHE A 34 -10.26 -2.15 5.99
C PHE A 34 -11.76 -2.38 6.25
N LYS A 35 -12.24 -2.15 7.49
CA LYS A 35 -13.66 -2.31 7.84
C LYS A 35 -14.57 -1.26 7.21
N ALA A 36 -14.05 -0.07 6.92
CA ALA A 36 -14.82 1.03 6.36
C ALA A 36 -15.00 0.94 4.83
N GLY A 37 -14.44 -0.08 4.16
CA GLY A 37 -14.58 -0.26 2.71
C GLY A 37 -13.71 0.67 1.86
N LEU A 38 -12.84 1.47 2.47
CA LEU A 38 -11.95 2.40 1.78
C LEU A 38 -11.03 1.71 0.77
N ALA A 39 -10.69 0.44 1.00
CA ALA A 39 -9.86 -0.35 0.09
C ALA A 39 -10.50 -0.51 -1.30
N ASP A 40 -11.82 -0.77 -1.33
CA ASP A 40 -12.59 -0.91 -2.57
C ASP A 40 -12.72 0.45 -3.28
N GLU A 41 -12.97 1.52 -2.52
CA GLU A 41 -13.04 2.89 -3.04
C GLU A 41 -11.71 3.36 -3.62
N LEU A 42 -10.59 3.08 -2.94
CA LEU A 42 -9.26 3.44 -3.39
C LEU A 42 -8.87 2.67 -4.66
N PHE A 43 -9.21 1.39 -4.73
CA PHE A 43 -9.01 0.59 -5.94
C PHE A 43 -9.88 1.09 -7.11
N ALA A 44 -11.16 1.39 -6.87
CA ALA A 44 -12.07 1.94 -7.87
C ALA A 44 -11.59 3.32 -8.39
N ALA A 45 -11.09 4.18 -7.50
CA ALA A 45 -10.52 5.47 -7.86
C ALA A 45 -9.24 5.29 -8.71
N ALA A 46 -8.33 4.43 -8.27
CA ALA A 46 -7.12 4.12 -9.03
C ALA A 46 -7.45 3.52 -10.40
N GLN A 47 -8.49 2.69 -10.50
CA GLN A 47 -8.97 2.10 -11.75
C GLN A 47 -9.56 3.14 -12.70
N ARG A 48 -10.32 4.13 -12.20
CA ARG A 48 -10.86 5.20 -13.05
C ARG A 48 -9.74 6.06 -13.65
N TRP A 49 -8.67 6.31 -12.88
CA TRP A 49 -7.53 7.11 -13.32
C TRP A 49 -6.56 6.34 -14.22
N LEU A 50 -6.18 5.12 -13.83
CA LEU A 50 -5.10 4.35 -14.46
C LEU A 50 -5.62 3.24 -15.40
N GLY A 51 -6.91 2.91 -15.36
CA GLY A 51 -7.53 1.84 -16.16
C GLY A 51 -7.43 2.03 -17.67
N GLY A 52 -7.27 3.27 -18.13
CA GLY A 52 -7.10 3.61 -19.55
C GLY A 52 -5.73 3.21 -20.13
N LEU A 53 -4.77 2.82 -19.30
CA LEU A 53 -3.43 2.39 -19.72
C LEU A 53 -3.41 0.91 -20.13
N ARG A 54 -2.40 0.52 -20.91
CA ARG A 54 -2.14 -0.91 -21.19
C ARG A 54 -1.70 -1.57 -19.88
N GLY A 55 -2.39 -2.64 -19.47
CA GLY A 55 -2.24 -3.18 -18.12
C GLY A 55 -2.93 -2.32 -17.05
N GLY A 56 -3.99 -1.59 -17.39
CA GLY A 56 -4.59 -0.56 -16.54
C GLY A 56 -5.04 -1.03 -15.16
N LEU A 57 -5.57 -2.27 -15.04
CA LEU A 57 -5.91 -2.83 -13.72
C LEU A 57 -4.67 -3.13 -12.89
N ALA A 58 -3.55 -3.55 -13.49
CA ALA A 58 -2.31 -3.72 -12.75
C ALA A 58 -1.72 -2.38 -12.27
N HIS A 59 -1.80 -1.34 -13.10
CA HIS A 59 -1.41 0.01 -12.68
C HIS A 59 -2.33 0.55 -11.57
N ALA A 60 -3.63 0.31 -11.69
CA ALA A 60 -4.61 0.65 -10.65
C ALA A 60 -4.30 -0.06 -9.33
N SER A 61 -4.01 -1.36 -9.37
CA SER A 61 -3.58 -2.14 -8.21
C SER A 61 -2.32 -1.55 -7.57
N MET A 62 -1.31 -1.14 -8.35
CA MET A 62 -0.12 -0.50 -7.80
C MET A 62 -0.42 0.83 -7.12
N GLY A 63 -1.27 1.66 -7.74
CA GLY A 63 -1.71 2.93 -7.15
C GLY A 63 -2.51 2.73 -5.87
N ALA A 64 -3.42 1.76 -5.86
CA ALA A 64 -4.22 1.41 -4.69
C ALA A 64 -3.34 0.84 -3.56
N CYS A 65 -2.39 -0.05 -3.87
CA CYS A 65 -1.40 -0.54 -2.90
C CYS A 65 -0.53 0.59 -2.34
N ALA A 66 -0.12 1.55 -3.18
CA ALA A 66 0.68 2.69 -2.76
C ALA A 66 -0.11 3.60 -1.80
N GLY A 67 -1.34 3.96 -2.17
CA GLY A 67 -2.21 4.76 -1.32
C GLY A 67 -2.57 4.03 -0.04
N PHE A 68 -3.04 2.78 -0.11
CA PHE A 68 -3.40 2.00 1.08
C PHE A 68 -2.19 1.71 1.98
N GLY A 69 -1.02 1.49 1.39
CA GLY A 69 0.24 1.31 2.10
C GLY A 69 0.66 2.57 2.85
N ALA A 70 0.49 3.75 2.25
CA ALA A 70 0.69 5.03 2.94
C ALA A 70 -0.25 5.17 4.15
N LEU A 71 -1.48 4.65 4.06
CA LEU A 71 -2.43 4.77 5.16
C LEU A 71 -2.13 3.74 6.25
N CYS A 72 -2.07 2.45 5.92
CA CYS A 72 -1.96 1.41 6.94
C CYS A 72 -0.53 1.19 7.46
N GLY A 73 0.48 1.69 6.76
CA GLY A 73 1.89 1.56 7.12
C GLY A 73 2.38 0.11 7.23
N SER A 74 1.64 -0.85 6.66
CA SER A 74 1.88 -2.29 6.81
C SER A 74 1.79 -3.00 5.47
N SER A 75 2.91 -3.61 5.04
CA SER A 75 2.96 -4.39 3.81
C SER A 75 2.09 -5.64 3.84
N LEU A 76 2.01 -6.31 4.99
CA LEU A 76 1.18 -7.52 5.14
C LEU A 76 -0.31 -7.17 5.06
N ALA A 77 -0.75 -6.13 5.75
CA ALA A 77 -2.14 -5.67 5.70
C ALA A 77 -2.49 -5.21 4.28
N THR A 78 -1.64 -4.42 3.65
CA THR A 78 -1.82 -3.96 2.26
C THR A 78 -1.99 -5.13 1.30
N THR A 79 -1.09 -6.13 1.38
CA THR A 79 -1.14 -7.31 0.51
C THR A 79 -2.41 -8.12 0.75
N ALA A 80 -2.76 -8.39 2.01
CA ALA A 80 -3.93 -9.18 2.36
C ALA A 80 -5.25 -8.53 1.91
N THR A 81 -5.36 -7.20 2.09
CA THR A 81 -6.53 -6.43 1.68
C THR A 81 -6.61 -6.29 0.17
N MET A 82 -5.55 -5.83 -0.48
CA MET A 82 -5.54 -5.61 -1.94
C MET A 82 -5.65 -6.91 -2.74
N THR A 83 -5.16 -8.04 -2.19
CA THR A 83 -5.39 -9.36 -2.82
C THR A 83 -6.87 -9.69 -2.91
N ARG A 84 -7.66 -9.37 -1.88
CA ARG A 84 -9.10 -9.65 -1.87
C ARG A 84 -9.88 -8.76 -2.82
N VAL A 85 -9.45 -7.51 -3.00
CA VAL A 85 -10.14 -6.53 -3.85
C VAL A 85 -9.71 -6.65 -5.32
N ALA A 86 -8.39 -6.61 -5.58
CA ALA A 86 -7.88 -6.46 -6.94
C ALA A 86 -7.72 -7.78 -7.70
N VAL A 87 -7.32 -8.89 -7.05
CA VAL A 87 -7.07 -10.15 -7.78
C VAL A 87 -8.34 -10.73 -8.41
N PRO A 88 -9.50 -10.81 -7.73
CA PRO A 88 -10.74 -11.28 -8.37
C PRO A 88 -11.13 -10.43 -9.58
N GLU A 89 -10.95 -9.11 -9.48
CA GLU A 89 -11.30 -8.18 -10.56
C GLU A 89 -10.35 -8.30 -11.75
N MET A 90 -9.04 -8.37 -11.50
CA MET A 90 -8.05 -8.65 -12.55
C MET A 90 -8.36 -9.97 -13.27
N ARG A 91 -8.71 -11.03 -12.53
CA ARG A 91 -9.08 -12.33 -13.11
C ARG A 91 -10.36 -12.25 -13.95
N ARG A 92 -11.39 -11.52 -13.51
CA ARG A 92 -12.61 -11.26 -14.29
C ARG A 92 -12.32 -10.59 -15.63
N HIS A 93 -11.32 -9.73 -15.67
CA HIS A 93 -10.88 -9.05 -16.89
C HIS A 93 -9.87 -9.84 -17.73
N GLY A 94 -9.58 -11.10 -17.37
CA GLY A 94 -8.72 -11.99 -18.14
C GLY A 94 -7.22 -11.84 -17.86
N TYR A 95 -6.83 -11.27 -16.72
CA TYR A 95 -5.42 -11.29 -16.29
C TYR A 95 -4.99 -12.70 -15.92
N ASP A 96 -3.73 -13.02 -16.23
CA ASP A 96 -3.08 -14.23 -15.76
C ASP A 96 -3.00 -14.24 -14.22
N PRO A 97 -3.38 -15.34 -13.53
CA PRO A 97 -3.38 -15.40 -12.07
C PRO A 97 -2.00 -15.17 -11.44
N ALA A 98 -0.93 -15.65 -12.08
CA ALA A 98 0.41 -15.46 -11.57
C ALA A 98 0.84 -13.99 -11.72
N PHE A 99 0.50 -13.34 -12.83
CA PHE A 99 0.75 -11.92 -13.02
C PHE A 99 -0.05 -11.03 -12.05
N ALA A 100 -1.34 -11.35 -11.82
CA ALA A 100 -2.16 -10.65 -10.83
C ALA A 100 -1.57 -10.79 -9.41
N GLY A 101 -1.21 -12.02 -9.01
CA GLY A 101 -0.56 -12.27 -7.71
C GLY A 101 0.78 -11.56 -7.57
N ALA A 102 1.64 -11.60 -8.59
CA ALA A 102 2.93 -10.92 -8.59
C ALA A 102 2.78 -9.39 -8.49
N THR A 103 1.79 -8.82 -9.15
CA THR A 103 1.49 -7.37 -9.08
C THR A 103 1.14 -6.96 -7.65
N ILE A 104 0.28 -7.72 -6.97
CA ILE A 104 -0.10 -7.40 -5.58
C ILE A 104 1.04 -7.67 -4.61
N ALA A 105 1.80 -8.75 -4.80
CA ALA A 105 2.98 -9.03 -3.99
C ALA A 105 4.03 -7.90 -4.10
N ALA A 106 4.29 -7.40 -5.31
CA ALA A 106 5.16 -6.25 -5.53
C ALA A 106 4.55 -4.98 -4.92
N GLY A 107 3.27 -4.70 -5.13
CA GLY A 107 2.57 -3.56 -4.55
C GLY A 107 2.59 -3.53 -3.02
N GLY A 108 2.51 -4.70 -2.37
CA GLY A 108 2.63 -4.83 -0.93
C GLY A 108 3.94 -4.28 -0.38
N THR A 109 5.04 -4.39 -1.13
CA THR A 109 6.35 -3.86 -0.71
C THR A 109 6.38 -2.33 -0.66
N LEU A 110 5.52 -1.64 -1.43
CA LEU A 110 5.43 -0.17 -1.39
C LEU A 110 4.94 0.34 -0.03
N GLY A 111 4.16 -0.45 0.71
CA GLY A 111 3.67 -0.07 2.04
C GLY A 111 4.76 0.04 3.12
N ILE A 112 5.96 -0.50 2.88
CA ILE A 112 7.14 -0.27 3.74
C ILE A 112 7.76 1.11 3.49
N LEU A 113 7.64 1.63 2.27
CA LEU A 113 8.48 2.74 1.81
C LEU A 113 7.72 4.06 1.68
N ILE A 114 6.41 4.02 1.40
CA ILE A 114 5.57 5.22 1.30
C ILE A 114 5.09 5.61 2.71
N PRO A 115 5.49 6.77 3.25
CA PRO A 115 5.13 7.17 4.61
C PRO A 115 3.65 7.54 4.74
N PRO A 116 3.06 7.41 5.96
CA PRO A 116 3.63 6.81 7.17
C PRO A 116 3.76 5.27 7.13
N SER A 117 4.87 4.75 7.67
CA SER A 117 5.16 3.30 7.61
C SER A 117 5.74 2.74 8.91
N VAL A 118 5.15 1.66 9.42
CA VAL A 118 5.52 1.02 10.69
C VAL A 118 6.97 0.51 10.67
N PRO A 119 7.43 -0.24 9.64
CA PRO A 119 8.84 -0.64 9.53
C PRO A 119 9.81 0.53 9.58
N MET A 120 9.43 1.68 9.01
CA MET A 120 10.26 2.88 9.00
C MET A 120 10.35 3.52 10.38
N VAL A 121 9.25 3.53 11.15
CA VAL A 121 9.23 3.95 12.56
C VAL A 121 10.14 3.04 13.40
N ILE A 122 10.01 1.72 13.25
CA ILE A 122 10.87 0.75 13.96
C ILE A 122 12.34 1.00 13.62
N TYR A 123 12.67 1.19 12.35
CA TYR A 123 14.02 1.52 11.92
C TYR A 123 14.53 2.83 12.55
N GLY A 124 13.70 3.87 12.58
CA GLY A 124 14.03 5.15 13.21
C GLY A 124 14.35 5.01 14.70
N ILE A 125 13.54 4.24 15.43
CA ILE A 125 13.75 3.96 16.86
C ILE A 125 15.04 3.18 17.08
N LEU A 126 15.29 2.12 16.29
CA LEU A 126 16.48 1.27 16.44
C LEU A 126 17.78 2.00 16.10
N THR A 127 17.71 2.97 15.19
CA THR A 127 18.88 3.75 14.75
C THR A 127 19.01 5.09 15.47
N GLU A 128 18.12 5.39 16.42
CA GLU A 128 18.01 6.67 17.11
C GLU A 128 17.97 7.87 16.13
N THR A 129 17.40 7.65 14.95
CA THR A 129 17.26 8.69 13.92
C THR A 129 15.93 9.42 14.02
N ASP A 130 15.93 10.66 13.55
CA ASP A 130 14.72 11.47 13.45
C ASP A 130 13.72 10.84 12.46
N ILE A 131 12.60 10.35 13.00
CA ILE A 131 11.54 9.68 12.23
C ILE A 131 10.96 10.61 11.15
N GLY A 132 10.85 11.91 11.44
CA GLY A 132 10.34 12.89 10.47
C GLY A 132 11.28 13.07 9.28
N LYS A 133 12.60 13.13 9.54
CA LYS A 133 13.60 13.13 8.47
C LYS A 133 13.61 11.83 7.68
N LEU A 134 13.44 10.70 8.37
CA LEU A 134 13.37 9.39 7.74
C LEU A 134 12.15 9.28 6.82
N PHE A 135 10.97 9.74 7.26
CA PHE A 135 9.77 9.80 6.44
C PHE A 135 9.98 10.71 5.22
N ALA A 136 10.51 11.91 5.40
CA ALA A 136 10.81 12.81 4.29
C ALA A 136 11.79 12.18 3.28
N ALA A 137 12.81 11.49 3.77
CA ALA A 137 13.77 10.76 2.95
C ALA A 137 13.15 9.54 2.23
N GLY A 138 12.10 8.94 2.78
CA GLY A 138 11.37 7.80 2.21
C GLY A 138 10.47 8.13 1.03
N VAL A 139 10.02 9.37 0.92
CA VAL A 139 9.12 9.81 -0.18
C VAL A 139 9.77 9.60 -1.54
N LEU A 140 11.02 10.06 -1.71
CA LEU A 140 11.74 9.95 -2.97
C LEU A 140 11.94 8.49 -3.44
N PRO A 141 12.49 7.57 -2.63
CA PRO A 141 12.65 6.17 -3.03
C PRO A 141 11.29 5.46 -3.15
N GLY A 142 10.26 5.84 -2.38
CA GLY A 142 8.90 5.34 -2.51
C GLY A 142 8.29 5.63 -3.89
N ILE A 143 8.35 6.89 -4.32
CA ILE A 143 7.87 7.33 -5.64
C ILE A 143 8.71 6.67 -6.75
N LEU A 144 10.03 6.60 -6.59
CA LEU A 144 10.90 5.94 -7.55
C LEU A 144 10.54 4.46 -7.74
N LEU A 145 10.38 3.72 -6.64
CA LEU A 145 10.01 2.30 -6.68
C LEU A 145 8.63 2.10 -7.31
N MET A 146 7.66 2.95 -6.97
CA MET A 146 6.33 2.94 -7.59
C MET A 146 6.42 3.16 -9.12
N ALA A 147 7.22 4.13 -9.56
CA ALA A 147 7.44 4.39 -10.98
C ALA A 147 8.11 3.19 -11.67
N MET A 148 9.12 2.58 -11.04
CA MET A 148 9.78 1.38 -11.57
C MET A 148 8.80 0.20 -11.72
N TYR A 149 7.91 -0.02 -10.76
CA TYR A 149 6.89 -1.05 -10.88
C TYR A 149 5.87 -0.74 -11.97
N MET A 150 5.44 0.51 -12.13
CA MET A 150 4.57 0.90 -13.25
C MET A 150 5.24 0.64 -14.60
N VAL A 151 6.53 0.97 -14.73
CA VAL A 151 7.32 0.66 -15.93
C VAL A 151 7.41 -0.85 -16.16
N ALA A 152 7.68 -1.65 -15.12
CA ALA A 152 7.74 -3.11 -15.23
C ALA A 152 6.40 -3.72 -15.68
N ILE A 153 5.27 -3.21 -15.16
CA ILE A 153 3.93 -3.60 -15.59
C ILE A 153 3.72 -3.24 -17.06
N TRP A 154 4.09 -2.02 -17.46
CA TRP A 154 3.97 -1.59 -18.85
C TRP A 154 4.81 -2.45 -19.80
N LEU A 155 6.07 -2.72 -19.46
CA LEU A 155 6.94 -3.61 -20.24
C LEU A 155 6.34 -5.02 -20.36
N THR A 156 5.80 -5.56 -19.27
CA THR A 156 5.15 -6.88 -19.27
C THR A 156 3.87 -6.88 -20.11
N ALA A 157 3.09 -5.80 -20.06
CA ALA A 157 1.88 -5.62 -20.85
C ALA A 157 2.17 -5.49 -22.35
N VAL A 158 3.33 -4.95 -22.72
CA VAL A 158 3.78 -4.87 -24.12
C VAL A 158 4.37 -6.20 -24.59
N ALA A 159 5.24 -6.82 -23.79
CA ALA A 159 5.94 -8.05 -24.15
C ALA A 159 5.05 -9.29 -24.14
N ALA A 160 4.08 -9.35 -23.22
CA ALA A 160 3.16 -10.48 -23.08
C ALA A 160 1.70 -10.00 -22.94
N PRO A 161 1.09 -9.47 -24.02
CA PRO A 161 -0.27 -8.91 -23.97
C PRO A 161 -1.31 -9.96 -23.52
N ARG A 162 -1.06 -11.25 -23.79
CA ARG A 162 -1.92 -12.36 -23.33
C ARG A 162 -1.99 -12.50 -21.80
N LYS A 163 -1.01 -11.99 -21.05
CA LYS A 163 -1.01 -12.01 -19.58
C LYS A 163 -1.81 -10.85 -18.97
N THR A 164 -2.08 -9.82 -19.77
CA THR A 164 -2.79 -8.61 -19.35
C THR A 164 -4.19 -8.59 -19.93
N GLY A 165 -5.18 -8.45 -19.06
CA GLY A 165 -6.59 -8.39 -19.44
C GLY A 165 -6.99 -7.11 -20.17
N ALA A 166 -8.27 -7.04 -20.55
CA ALA A 166 -8.83 -5.98 -21.37
C ALA A 166 -8.68 -4.57 -20.76
N ILE A 167 -8.54 -3.56 -21.64
CA ILE A 167 -8.44 -2.14 -21.25
C ILE A 167 -9.83 -1.65 -20.87
N SER A 168 -9.99 -1.21 -19.61
CA SER A 168 -11.20 -0.55 -19.13
C SER A 168 -11.02 0.96 -19.23
N ARG A 169 -11.49 1.57 -20.33
CA ARG A 169 -11.47 3.04 -20.48
C ARG A 169 -12.65 3.66 -19.73
N SER A 170 -12.37 4.32 -18.61
CA SER A 170 -13.34 5.15 -17.89
C SER A 170 -13.42 6.56 -18.49
N ARG A 171 -14.62 7.18 -18.47
CA ARG A 171 -14.87 8.55 -18.96
C ARG A 171 -14.24 9.58 -18.00
N TRP A 172 -13.77 10.71 -18.55
CA TRP A 172 -13.09 11.77 -17.78
C TRP A 172 -13.92 12.36 -16.64
N THR A 173 -15.25 12.33 -16.74
CA THR A 173 -16.19 12.74 -15.68
C THR A 173 -16.14 11.83 -14.46
N ASP A 174 -15.95 10.52 -14.66
CA ASP A 174 -15.89 9.54 -13.56
C ASP A 174 -14.57 9.66 -12.77
N ARG A 175 -13.50 10.13 -13.43
CA ARG A 175 -12.19 10.39 -12.81
C ARG A 175 -12.22 11.51 -11.79
N LEU A 176 -12.92 12.59 -12.10
CA LEU A 176 -13.06 13.73 -11.18
C LEU A 176 -14.00 13.37 -10.02
N ALA A 177 -15.07 12.62 -10.27
CA ALA A 177 -15.96 12.14 -9.23
C ALA A 177 -15.25 11.19 -8.24
N SER A 178 -14.31 10.36 -8.69
CA SER A 178 -13.60 9.45 -7.78
C SER A 178 -12.65 10.14 -6.81
N LEU A 179 -12.25 11.39 -7.05
CA LEU A 179 -11.49 12.15 -6.06
C LEU A 179 -12.36 12.52 -4.85
N LEU A 180 -13.68 12.68 -5.03
CA LEU A 180 -14.61 12.85 -3.92
C LEU A 180 -14.77 11.57 -3.11
N ASP A 181 -14.75 10.40 -3.75
CA ASP A 181 -14.84 9.10 -3.07
C ASP A 181 -13.59 8.83 -2.20
N VAL A 182 -12.43 9.40 -2.55
CA VAL A 182 -11.18 9.29 -1.76
C VAL A 182 -11.04 10.40 -0.71
N LEU A 183 -11.91 11.41 -0.74
CA LEU A 183 -11.91 12.52 0.21
C LEU A 183 -12.07 12.12 1.69
N PRO A 184 -12.87 11.09 2.06
CA PRO A 184 -12.94 10.59 3.44
C PRO A 184 -11.60 10.04 3.93
N VAL A 185 -10.76 9.51 3.04
CA VAL A 185 -9.43 9.00 3.35
C VAL A 185 -8.49 10.14 3.78
N LEU A 186 -8.54 11.26 3.05
CA LEU A 186 -7.81 12.48 3.39
C LEU A 186 -8.36 13.13 4.67
N GLY A 187 -9.67 13.12 4.86
CA GLY A 187 -10.33 13.62 6.07
C GLY A 187 -10.01 12.81 7.33
N LEU A 188 -9.61 11.54 7.21
CA LEU A 188 -9.18 10.72 8.34
C LEU A 188 -7.78 11.10 8.86
N PHE A 189 -6.98 11.78 8.04
CA PHE A 189 -5.59 12.15 8.30
C PHE A 189 -5.39 13.64 8.63
N LEU A 190 -6.45 14.45 8.55
CA LEU A 190 -6.43 15.88 8.87
C LEU A 190 -6.94 16.15 10.29
#